data_AF-A0A7Y5NR19-F1
#
_entry.id   AF-A0A7Y5NR19-F1
#
_cell.length_a   1.000
_cell.length_b   1.000
_cell.length_c   1.000
_cell.angle_alpha   90.00
_cell.angle_beta   90.00
_cell.angle_gamma   90.00
#
_symmetry.space_group_name_H-M   'P 1'
#
loop_
_entity.id
_entity.type
_entity.pdbx_description
1 polymer ?
#
loop_
_entity_poly.entity_id
_entity_poly.type
_entity_poly.pdbx_seq_one_letter_code
_entity_poly.pdbx_strand_id
1 'polypeptide(L)'
;MTAEQLRINPGPRTPIHAKHYGKFSVDVYLLPLHRIVVYEMEGYITVDYIEQYIDDLLAVAEAKKPIGMIADPRKMKVLSPEFQKAVQDRFWPGIAKLGVKKNPGIVPPAAVAQSSVKRMVSTMGQTIKLPGGQKMEIALLESLEECIEWITLG
;
A
#
# COMPACT_ATOMS: atom_id res chain seq x y z
N MET A 1 -2.23 -14.71 25.29
CA MET A 1 -1.93 -14.55 23.86
C MET A 1 -0.84 -15.53 23.49
N THR A 2 -1.01 -16.27 22.40
CA THR A 2 0.00 -17.21 21.89
C THR A 2 1.08 -16.47 21.08
N ALA A 3 2.24 -17.10 20.85
CA ALA A 3 3.30 -16.54 20.00
C ALA A 3 2.84 -16.28 18.55
N GLU A 4 1.84 -17.02 18.09
CA GLU A 4 1.22 -16.87 16.77
C GLU A 4 0.29 -15.64 16.72
N GLN A 5 -0.50 -15.41 17.76
CA GLN A 5 -1.34 -14.21 17.90
C GLN A 5 -0.51 -12.92 17.99
N LEU A 6 0.68 -12.97 18.59
CA LEU A 6 1.61 -11.83 18.65
C LEU A 6 2.20 -11.47 17.27
N ARG A 7 2.30 -12.43 16.34
CA ARG A 7 2.86 -12.21 15.00
C ARG A 7 1.93 -11.47 14.05
N ILE A 8 0.61 -11.61 14.23
CA ILE A 8 -0.41 -10.96 13.41
C ILE A 8 -1.09 -9.77 14.08
N ASN A 9 -0.82 -9.55 15.37
CA ASN A 9 -1.36 -8.40 16.11
C ASN A 9 -0.83 -7.10 15.48
N PRO A 10 -1.69 -6.21 14.94
CA PRO A 10 -1.24 -4.96 14.32
C PRO A 10 -0.47 -4.05 15.30
N GLY A 11 -0.67 -4.22 16.61
CA GLY A 11 -0.05 -3.40 17.63
C GLY A 11 -0.51 -1.93 17.53
N PRO A 12 0.15 -1.03 18.25
CA PRO A 12 -0.16 0.39 18.16
C PRO A 12 0.25 0.95 16.80
N ARG A 13 -0.66 1.70 16.17
CA ARG A 13 -0.38 2.47 14.96
C ARG A 13 0.29 3.78 15.36
N THR A 14 1.52 4.01 14.90
CA THR A 14 2.23 5.29 15.11
C THR A 14 2.00 6.18 13.89
N PRO A 15 1.29 7.31 14.00
CA PRO A 15 1.11 8.22 12.88
C PRO A 15 2.45 8.74 12.36
N ILE A 16 2.62 8.74 11.03
CA ILE A 16 3.79 9.31 10.34
C ILE A 16 3.40 10.64 9.71
N HIS A 17 2.32 10.65 8.92
CA HIS A 17 1.79 11.85 8.31
C HIS A 17 0.32 11.70 7.93
N ALA A 18 -0.38 12.83 7.83
CA ALA A 18 -1.72 12.96 7.28
C ALA A 18 -1.68 14.12 6.27
N LYS A 19 -2.11 13.89 5.03
CA LYS A 19 -2.03 14.92 3.97
C LYS A 19 -3.24 14.88 3.04
N HIS A 20 -3.65 16.08 2.62
CA HIS A 20 -4.73 16.29 1.65
C HIS A 20 -4.18 16.71 0.28
N TYR A 21 -4.82 16.19 -0.76
CA TYR A 21 -4.55 16.46 -2.17
C TYR A 21 -5.88 16.79 -2.86
N GLY A 22 -6.38 17.99 -2.60
CA GLY A 22 -7.74 18.38 -3.00
C GLY A 22 -8.81 17.54 -2.29
N LYS A 23 -9.50 16.68 -3.04
CA LYS A 23 -10.57 15.78 -2.53
C LYS A 23 -10.06 14.39 -2.12
N PHE A 24 -8.76 14.19 -2.17
CA PHE A 24 -8.10 12.96 -1.73
C PHE A 24 -7.36 13.23 -0.42
N SER A 25 -7.41 12.29 0.51
CA SER A 25 -6.59 12.33 1.72
C SER A 25 -5.89 10.99 1.92
N VAL A 26 -4.68 11.07 2.47
CA VAL A 26 -3.92 9.90 2.90
C VAL A 26 -3.47 10.07 4.35
N ASP A 27 -3.76 9.07 5.16
CA ASP A 27 -3.22 8.92 6.51
C ASP A 27 -2.23 7.76 6.52
N VAL A 28 -1.03 8.00 7.05
CA VAL A 28 0.07 7.04 6.98
C VAL A 28 0.58 6.73 8.37
N TYR A 29 0.66 5.44 8.66
CA TYR A 29 0.98 4.89 9.96
C TYR A 29 2.15 3.91 9.85
N LEU A 30 3.01 3.89 10.86
CA LEU A 30 3.96 2.80 11.10
C LEU A 30 3.31 1.80 12.05
N LEU A 31 3.41 0.51 11.72
CA LEU A 31 3.24 -0.61 12.65
C LEU A 31 4.64 -0.97 13.16
N PRO A 32 5.08 -0.46 14.32
CA PRO A 32 6.49 -0.52 14.72
C PRO A 32 6.94 -1.96 14.98
N LEU A 33 6.05 -2.79 15.52
CA LEU A 33 6.29 -4.20 15.81
C LEU A 33 6.74 -4.97 14.56
N HIS A 34 6.15 -4.65 13.42
CA HIS A 34 6.35 -5.35 12.15
C HIS A 34 7.26 -4.59 11.18
N ARG A 35 7.62 -3.34 11.49
CA ARG A 35 8.26 -2.41 10.54
C ARG A 35 7.49 -2.30 9.22
N ILE A 36 6.16 -2.24 9.32
CA ILE A 36 5.26 -2.13 8.17
C ILE A 36 4.66 -0.73 8.14
N VAL A 37 4.58 -0.11 6.95
CA VAL A 37 3.84 1.13 6.76
C VAL A 37 2.45 0.81 6.22
N VAL A 38 1.42 1.42 6.79
CA VAL A 38 0.03 1.37 6.31
C VAL A 38 -0.34 2.76 5.81
N TYR A 39 -0.90 2.86 4.61
CA TYR A 39 -1.41 4.11 4.07
C TYR A 39 -2.89 3.96 3.72
N GLU A 40 -3.73 4.67 4.47
CA GLU A 40 -5.17 4.69 4.31
C GLU A 40 -5.58 5.82 3.39
N MET A 41 -6.35 5.49 2.35
CA MET A 41 -6.67 6.39 1.26
C MET A 41 -8.18 6.65 1.23
N GLU A 42 -8.54 7.93 1.21
CA GLU A 42 -9.94 8.37 1.20
C GLU A 42 -10.21 9.37 0.07
N GLY A 43 -11.35 9.20 -0.60
CA GLY A 43 -11.81 10.13 -1.63
C GLY A 43 -11.32 9.81 -3.04
N TYR A 44 -10.99 10.85 -3.81
CA TYR A 44 -10.64 10.76 -5.24
C TYR A 44 -9.44 11.64 -5.55
N ILE A 45 -8.36 11.02 -6.06
CA ILE A 45 -7.16 11.72 -6.48
C ILE A 45 -7.31 12.25 -7.91
N THR A 46 -7.07 13.54 -8.10
CA THR A 46 -7.01 14.16 -9.43
C THR A 46 -5.60 14.02 -10.01
N VAL A 47 -5.49 14.06 -11.33
CA VAL A 47 -4.21 13.87 -12.05
C VAL A 47 -3.09 14.78 -11.53
N ASP A 48 -3.43 16.05 -11.24
CA ASP A 48 -2.48 17.06 -10.77
C ASP A 48 -1.75 16.70 -9.47
N TYR A 49 -2.32 15.82 -8.64
CA TYR A 49 -1.73 15.44 -7.36
C TYR A 49 -1.08 14.06 -7.34
N ILE A 50 -1.16 13.29 -8.42
CA ILE A 50 -0.66 11.90 -8.47
C ILE A 50 0.84 11.86 -8.16
N GLU A 51 1.62 12.71 -8.84
CA GLU A 51 3.08 12.73 -8.70
C GLU A 51 3.49 13.13 -7.29
N GLN A 52 2.84 14.16 -6.73
CA GLN A 52 3.12 14.62 -5.36
C GLN A 52 2.80 13.54 -4.33
N TYR A 53 1.66 12.86 -4.48
CA TYR A 53 1.27 11.76 -3.60
C TYR A 53 2.28 10.60 -3.63
N ILE A 54 2.75 10.22 -4.83
CA ILE A 54 3.76 9.16 -4.97
C ILE A 54 5.08 9.58 -4.32
N ASP A 55 5.54 10.81 -4.56
CA ASP A 55 6.79 11.31 -3.99
C ASP A 55 6.75 11.33 -2.45
N ASP A 56 5.63 11.74 -1.87
CA ASP A 56 5.45 11.74 -0.41
C ASP A 56 5.50 10.31 0.17
N LEU A 57 4.84 9.32 -0.48
CA LEU A 57 4.92 7.93 -0.03
C LEU A 57 6.32 7.32 -0.19
N LEU A 58 7.03 7.66 -1.26
CA LEU A 58 8.41 7.21 -1.46
C LEU A 58 9.34 7.79 -0.39
N ALA A 59 9.16 9.07 -0.02
CA ALA A 59 9.91 9.69 1.07
C ALA A 59 9.65 8.99 2.42
N VAL A 60 8.41 8.55 2.68
CA VAL A 60 8.11 7.74 3.86
C VAL A 60 8.85 6.39 3.83
N ALA A 61 8.81 5.70 2.70
CA ALA A 61 9.48 4.42 2.54
C ALA A 61 11.00 4.56 2.75
N GLU A 62 11.60 5.61 2.20
CA GLU A 62 13.02 5.92 2.38
C GLU A 62 13.37 6.22 3.85
N ALA A 63 12.55 7.04 4.52
CA ALA A 63 12.79 7.44 5.90
C ALA A 63 12.58 6.31 6.91
N LYS A 64 11.56 5.46 6.71
CA LYS A 64 11.17 4.41 7.67
C LYS A 64 11.76 3.04 7.35
N LYS A 65 12.24 2.82 6.12
CA LYS A 65 12.81 1.55 5.63
C LYS A 65 11.94 0.36 6.04
N PRO A 66 10.63 0.37 5.68
CA PRO A 66 9.73 -0.69 6.07
C PRO A 66 10.07 -1.99 5.34
N ILE A 67 9.68 -3.14 5.90
CA ILE A 67 9.80 -4.44 5.21
C ILE A 67 8.65 -4.68 4.23
N GLY A 68 7.52 -4.00 4.43
CA GLY A 68 6.35 -4.03 3.57
C GLY A 68 5.49 -2.78 3.72
N MET A 69 4.69 -2.47 2.69
CA MET A 69 3.73 -1.37 2.72
C MET A 69 2.33 -1.84 2.35
N ILE A 70 1.34 -1.48 3.17
CA ILE A 70 -0.05 -1.91 3.02
C ILE A 70 -0.91 -0.74 2.51
N ALA A 71 -1.53 -0.93 1.35
CA ALA A 71 -2.57 -0.02 0.85
C ALA A 71 -3.92 -0.32 1.53
N ASP A 72 -4.59 0.68 2.09
CA ASP A 72 -6.01 0.58 2.46
C ASP A 72 -6.86 1.51 1.58
N PRO A 73 -7.41 1.00 0.46
CA PRO A 73 -8.23 1.77 -0.46
C PRO A 73 -9.73 1.72 -0.12
N ARG A 74 -10.14 1.19 1.03
CA ARG A 74 -11.57 0.90 1.32
C ARG A 74 -12.47 2.14 1.27
N LYS A 75 -11.92 3.34 1.45
CA LYS A 75 -12.64 4.62 1.39
C LYS A 75 -12.36 5.42 0.10
N MET A 76 -11.64 4.85 -0.86
CA MET A 76 -11.45 5.47 -2.17
C MET A 76 -12.71 5.34 -3.03
N LYS A 77 -12.97 6.33 -3.88
CA LYS A 77 -14.18 6.33 -4.74
C LYS A 77 -13.91 5.81 -6.15
N VAL A 78 -12.88 6.33 -6.82
CA VAL A 78 -12.52 5.97 -8.21
C VAL A 78 -11.01 6.12 -8.39
N LEU A 79 -10.40 5.22 -9.16
CA LEU A 79 -9.01 5.34 -9.60
C LEU A 79 -9.00 5.72 -11.08
N SER A 80 -8.24 6.75 -11.43
CA SER A 80 -8.04 7.10 -12.83
C SER A 80 -6.98 6.17 -13.48
N PRO A 81 -7.01 5.94 -14.80
CA PRO A 81 -5.97 5.19 -15.51
C PRO A 81 -4.57 5.79 -15.32
N GLU A 82 -4.47 7.11 -15.20
CA GLU A 82 -3.22 7.82 -14.96
C GLU A 82 -2.63 7.45 -13.60
N PHE A 83 -3.47 7.31 -12.57
CA PHE A 83 -3.03 6.88 -11.25
C PHE A 83 -2.51 5.44 -11.28
N GLN A 84 -3.21 4.53 -11.97
CA GLN A 84 -2.75 3.16 -12.15
C GLN A 84 -1.39 3.12 -12.86
N LYS A 85 -1.25 3.90 -13.93
CA LYS A 85 0.00 4.02 -14.67
C LYS A 85 1.13 4.57 -13.80
N ALA A 86 0.89 5.63 -13.04
CA ALA A 86 1.90 6.21 -12.16
C ALA A 86 2.32 5.25 -11.03
N VAL A 87 1.38 4.48 -10.49
CA VAL A 87 1.70 3.40 -9.53
C VAL A 87 2.62 2.35 -10.17
N GLN A 88 2.32 1.92 -11.39
CA GLN A 88 3.12 0.93 -12.13
C GLN A 88 4.50 1.43 -12.55
N ASP A 89 4.58 2.67 -13.05
CA ASP A 89 5.78 3.24 -13.66
C ASP A 89 6.70 3.91 -12.63
N ARG A 90 6.15 4.42 -11.52
CA ARG A 90 6.92 5.17 -10.50
C ARG A 90 6.92 4.49 -9.14
N PHE A 91 5.74 4.30 -8.53
CA PHE A 91 5.66 3.88 -7.13
C PHE A 91 6.28 2.48 -6.91
N TRP A 92 5.85 1.50 -7.70
CA TRP A 92 6.34 0.12 -7.63
C TRP A 92 7.85 0.00 -7.85
N PRO A 93 8.44 0.57 -8.92
CA PRO A 93 9.90 0.64 -9.07
C PRO A 93 10.60 1.38 -7.93
N GLY A 94 10.00 2.47 -7.43
CA GLY A 94 10.57 3.30 -6.37
C GLY A 94 10.73 2.53 -5.06
N ILE A 95 9.66 1.90 -4.56
CA ILE A 95 9.72 1.16 -3.30
C ILE A 95 10.56 -0.13 -3.41
N ALA A 96 10.61 -0.76 -4.58
CA ALA A 96 11.47 -1.93 -4.81
C ALA A 96 12.96 -1.56 -4.73
N LYS A 97 13.36 -0.40 -5.29
CA LYS A 97 14.72 0.14 -5.12
C LYS A 97 15.07 0.45 -3.67
N LEU A 98 14.08 0.81 -2.86
CA LEU A 98 14.21 1.04 -1.42
C LEU A 98 14.23 -0.26 -0.59
N GLY A 99 14.11 -1.42 -1.24
CA GLY A 99 14.21 -2.73 -0.60
C GLY A 99 12.89 -3.29 -0.07
N VAL A 100 11.76 -2.64 -0.34
CA VAL A 100 10.42 -3.13 0.03
C VAL A 100 10.03 -4.23 -0.96
N LYS A 101 9.78 -5.45 -0.46
CA LYS A 101 9.54 -6.63 -1.31
C LYS A 101 8.06 -7.02 -1.44
N LYS A 102 7.26 -6.67 -0.43
CA LYS A 102 5.87 -7.13 -0.27
C LYS A 102 4.94 -5.95 -0.06
N ASN A 103 3.93 -5.85 -0.92
CA ASN A 103 3.01 -4.71 -0.92
C ASN A 103 1.57 -5.16 -1.11
N PRO A 104 0.91 -5.69 -0.06
CA PRO A 104 -0.48 -6.07 -0.15
C PRO A 104 -1.40 -4.85 -0.10
N GLY A 105 -2.61 -4.99 -0.62
CA GLY A 105 -3.71 -4.05 -0.45
C GLY A 105 -4.91 -4.72 0.18
N ILE A 106 -5.69 -3.96 0.94
CA ILE A 106 -6.96 -4.43 1.51
C ILE A 106 -8.04 -4.37 0.44
N VAL A 107 -8.80 -5.45 0.30
CA VAL A 107 -9.93 -5.53 -0.62
C VAL A 107 -10.96 -4.45 -0.27
N PRO A 108 -11.32 -3.56 -1.21
CA PRO A 108 -12.35 -2.56 -0.96
C PRO A 108 -13.75 -3.19 -0.92
N PRO A 109 -14.70 -2.61 -0.16
CA PRO A 109 -16.08 -3.09 -0.15
C PRO A 109 -16.73 -2.98 -1.54
N ALA A 110 -17.70 -3.84 -1.84
CA ALA A 110 -18.33 -3.96 -3.17
C ALA A 110 -18.91 -2.65 -3.74
N ALA A 111 -19.23 -1.66 -2.89
CA ALA A 111 -19.73 -0.35 -3.30
C ALA A 111 -18.64 0.57 -3.89
N VAL A 112 -17.37 0.31 -3.60
CA VAL A 112 -16.22 0.93 -4.29
C VAL A 112 -15.98 0.11 -5.54
N ALA A 113 -15.89 0.76 -6.72
CA ALA A 113 -15.76 0.09 -8.01
C ALA A 113 -14.58 -0.90 -8.02
N GLN A 114 -14.87 -2.17 -7.70
CA GLN A 114 -13.89 -3.24 -7.49
C GLN A 114 -12.99 -3.41 -8.72
N SER A 115 -13.48 -3.08 -9.92
CA SER A 115 -12.74 -3.24 -11.17
C SER A 115 -11.51 -2.36 -11.28
N SER A 116 -11.48 -1.17 -10.65
CA SER A 116 -10.33 -0.25 -10.75
C SER A 116 -9.27 -0.56 -9.69
N VAL A 117 -9.70 -0.89 -8.47
CA VAL A 117 -8.79 -1.26 -7.37
C VAL A 117 -8.20 -2.65 -7.59
N LYS A 118 -8.99 -3.62 -8.07
CA LYS A 118 -8.51 -4.94 -8.51
C LYS A 118 -7.56 -4.87 -9.72
N ARG A 119 -7.61 -3.78 -10.50
CA ARG A 119 -6.63 -3.50 -11.57
C ARG A 119 -5.34 -2.87 -11.05
N MET A 120 -5.41 -2.10 -9.96
CA MET A 120 -4.24 -1.51 -9.30
C MET A 120 -3.49 -2.55 -8.46
N VAL A 121 -4.23 -3.40 -7.76
CA VAL A 121 -3.73 -4.41 -6.86
C VAL A 121 -4.17 -5.75 -7.47
N SER A 122 -3.24 -6.43 -8.12
CA SER A 122 -3.50 -7.70 -8.78
C SER A 122 -4.04 -8.76 -7.81
N THR A 123 -4.74 -9.76 -8.35
CA THR A 123 -5.16 -11.00 -7.65
C THR A 123 -4.05 -11.58 -6.77
N MET A 124 -4.44 -12.27 -5.68
CA MET A 124 -3.54 -12.87 -4.68
C MET A 124 -2.28 -13.51 -5.29
N GLY A 125 -1.11 -13.13 -4.76
CA GLY A 125 0.16 -13.81 -5.01
C GLY A 125 0.81 -13.54 -6.36
N GLN A 126 0.49 -12.43 -7.03
CA GLN A 126 1.17 -12.09 -8.28
C GLN A 126 2.54 -11.46 -8.02
N THR A 127 3.57 -12.06 -8.61
CA THR A 127 4.88 -11.46 -8.76
C THR A 127 4.91 -10.60 -10.01
N ILE A 128 5.04 -9.28 -9.85
CA ILE A 128 5.29 -8.40 -10.99
C ILE A 128 6.80 -8.29 -11.25
N LYS A 129 7.16 -8.23 -12.54
CA LYS A 129 8.53 -7.95 -12.98
C LYS A 129 8.66 -6.45 -13.20
N LEU A 130 9.54 -5.82 -12.43
CA LEU A 130 9.87 -4.41 -12.58
C LEU A 130 11.03 -4.22 -13.57
N PRO A 131 11.22 -3.01 -14.11
CA PRO A 131 12.40 -2.69 -14.91
C PRO A 131 13.69 -3.09 -14.18
N GLY A 132 14.64 -3.69 -14.90
CA GLY A 132 15.89 -4.18 -14.30
C GLY A 132 15.79 -5.58 -13.66
N GLY A 133 14.70 -6.32 -13.89
CA GLY A 133 14.58 -7.73 -13.49
C GLY A 133 14.22 -7.96 -12.03
N GLN A 134 13.96 -6.90 -11.27
CA GLN A 134 13.48 -7.00 -9.89
C GLN A 134 12.07 -7.60 -9.86
N LYS A 135 11.83 -8.45 -8.86
CA LYS A 135 10.54 -9.08 -8.61
C LYS A 135 9.93 -8.44 -7.38
N MET A 136 8.65 -8.12 -7.47
CA MET A 136 7.88 -7.61 -6.34
C MET A 136 6.58 -8.39 -6.22
N GLU A 137 6.20 -8.72 -5.00
CA GLU A 137 4.98 -9.46 -4.72
C GLU A 137 3.88 -8.49 -4.29
N ILE A 138 2.73 -8.62 -4.93
CA ILE A 138 1.52 -7.84 -4.65
C ILE A 138 0.37 -8.82 -4.38
N ALA A 139 -0.41 -8.55 -3.35
CA ALA A 139 -1.59 -9.33 -3.00
C ALA A 139 -2.77 -8.42 -2.67
N LEU A 140 -3.99 -8.93 -2.88
CA LEU A 140 -5.21 -8.36 -2.32
C LEU A 140 -5.73 -9.29 -1.23
N LEU A 141 -5.94 -8.76 -0.03
CA LEU A 141 -6.31 -9.51 1.17
C LEU A 141 -7.49 -8.86 1.89
N GLU A 142 -8.22 -9.60 2.71
CA GLU A 142 -9.51 -9.13 3.24
C GLU A 142 -9.36 -8.19 4.44
N SER A 143 -8.24 -8.31 5.16
CA SER A 143 -8.00 -7.62 6.43
C SER A 143 -6.58 -7.08 6.56
N LEU A 144 -6.38 -6.18 7.53
CA LEU A 144 -5.05 -5.68 7.87
C LEU A 144 -4.19 -6.80 8.46
N GLU A 145 -4.80 -7.67 9.27
CA GLU A 145 -4.19 -8.81 9.92
C GLU A 145 -3.62 -9.79 8.88
N GLU A 146 -4.40 -10.14 7.84
CA GLU A 146 -3.92 -10.97 6.73
C GLU A 146 -2.76 -10.29 5.98
N CYS A 147 -2.81 -8.98 5.78
CA CYS A 147 -1.71 -8.25 5.14
C CYS A 147 -0.42 -8.33 5.94
N ILE A 148 -0.51 -8.19 7.27
CA ILE A 148 0.64 -8.32 8.18
C ILE A 148 1.16 -9.75 8.15
N GLU A 149 0.27 -10.73 8.25
CA GLU A 149 0.61 -12.14 8.20
C GLU A 149 1.36 -12.48 6.90
N TRP A 150 0.84 -12.02 5.76
CA TRP A 150 1.43 -12.27 4.45
C TRP A 150 2.82 -11.62 4.29
N ILE A 151 3.03 -10.44 4.88
CA ILE A 151 4.34 -9.78 4.90
C ILE A 151 5.33 -10.52 5.81
N THR A 152 4.88 -11.01 6.96
CA THR A 152 5.77 -11.51 8.04
C THR A 152 6.03 -13.01 8.00
N LEU A 153 5.10 -13.81 7.48
CA LEU A 153 5.19 -15.28 7.46
C LEU A 153 5.54 -15.87 6.10
N GLY A 154 5.35 -15.12 5.01
CA GLY A 154 5.68 -15.57 3.66
C GLY A 154 7.08 -15.19 3.20
#